data_AF-A0A3S5DDA8-F1
#
_entry.id   AF-A0A3S5DDA8-F1
#
_cell.length_a   1.000
_cell.length_b   1.000
_cell.length_c   1.000
_cell.angle_alpha   90.00
_cell.angle_beta   90.00
_cell.angle_gamma   90.00
#
_symmetry.space_group_name_H-M   'P 1'
#
loop_
_entity.id
_entity.type
_entity.pdbx_description
1 polymer ?
#
loop_
_entity_poly.entity_id
_entity_poly.type
_entity_poly.pdbx_seq_one_letter_code
_entity_poly.pdbx_strand_id
1 'polypeptide(L)'
;MLHCPGHTPGHVVFFDEQSQLLISGDVIFKGGVGRSDFPRGDHTQLIDAIKRKLLPLGDDVTFIPGHGPLSTLGYERLHNPFLQDEMPVW
;
A
#
# COMPACT_ATOMS: atom_id res chain seq x y z
N MET A 1 13.80 2.48 2.09
CA MET A 1 12.81 2.53 3.19
C MET A 1 11.94 3.74 2.98
N LEU A 2 10.61 3.57 3.05
CA LEU A 2 9.64 4.66 2.91
C LEU A 2 8.77 4.72 4.16
N HIS A 3 8.51 5.93 4.66
CA HIS A 3 7.55 6.15 5.73
C HIS A 3 6.13 6.13 5.16
N CYS A 4 5.28 5.23 5.62
CA CYS A 4 3.92 5.03 5.10
C CYS A 4 2.92 5.00 6.26
N PRO A 5 2.62 6.17 6.86
CA PRO A 5 1.76 6.23 8.03
C PRO A 5 0.28 6.04 7.66
N GLY A 6 -0.56 5.83 8.67
CA GLY A 6 -2.01 5.72 8.52
C GLY A 6 -2.59 4.50 9.23
N HIS A 7 -1.99 3.30 9.03
CA HIS A 7 -2.27 2.16 9.92
C HIS A 7 -1.73 2.44 11.34
N THR A 8 -0.49 2.92 11.41
CA THR A 8 0.08 3.56 12.60
C THR A 8 0.91 4.79 12.17
N PRO A 9 1.16 5.77 13.06
CA PRO A 9 1.93 6.97 12.70
C PRO A 9 3.38 6.68 12.28
N GLY A 10 3.95 5.57 12.76
CA GLY A 10 5.36 5.22 12.57
C GLY A 10 5.61 4.15 11.51
N HIS A 11 4.59 3.71 10.78
CA HIS A 11 4.74 2.57 9.88
C HIS A 11 5.71 2.89 8.73
N VAL A 12 6.61 1.96 8.44
CA VAL A 12 7.58 2.04 7.34
C VAL A 12 7.49 0.80 6.48
N VAL A 13 7.93 0.92 5.23
CA VAL A 13 8.05 -0.21 4.29
C VAL A 13 9.46 -0.30 3.73
N PHE A 14 9.84 -1.49 3.29
CA PHE A 14 11.15 -1.76 2.70
C PHE A 14 10.96 -2.21 1.26
N PHE A 15 11.55 -1.47 0.32
CA PHE A 15 11.52 -1.77 -1.09
C PHE A 15 12.93 -2.10 -1.54
N ASP A 16 13.07 -3.21 -2.26
CA ASP A 16 14.27 -3.58 -3.01
C ASP A 16 14.01 -3.44 -4.51
N GLU A 17 14.74 -2.53 -5.14
CA GLU A 17 14.57 -2.20 -6.56
C GLU A 17 15.11 -3.31 -7.46
N GLN A 18 16.16 -4.02 -7.06
CA GLN A 18 16.75 -5.08 -7.89
C GLN A 18 15.80 -6.28 -8.02
N SER A 19 15.17 -6.69 -6.93
CA SER A 19 14.23 -7.82 -6.92
C SER A 19 12.78 -7.41 -7.20
N GLN A 20 12.48 -6.11 -7.33
CA GLN A 20 11.11 -5.58 -7.44
C GLN A 20 10.19 -6.10 -6.32
N LEU A 21 10.71 -6.09 -5.08
CA LEU A 21 10.01 -6.65 -3.91
C LEU A 21 9.79 -5.57 -2.85
N LEU A 22 8.56 -5.51 -2.33
CA LEU A 22 8.14 -4.61 -1.27
C LEU A 22 7.70 -5.38 -0.03
N ILE A 23 8.33 -5.18 1.12
CA ILE A 23 7.80 -5.61 2.41
C ILE A 23 6.88 -4.49 2.91
N SER A 24 5.57 -4.68 2.76
CA SER A 24 4.56 -3.63 2.98
C SER A 24 3.99 -3.60 4.40
N GLY A 25 4.14 -4.68 5.17
CA GLY A 25 3.53 -4.80 6.49
C GLY A 25 2.00 -4.62 6.41
N ASP A 26 1.44 -3.83 7.32
CA ASP A 26 -0.01 -3.60 7.40
C ASP A 26 -0.45 -2.32 6.69
N VAL A 27 0.25 -1.92 5.61
CA VAL A 27 -0.14 -0.78 4.77
C VAL A 27 -1.14 -1.21 3.70
N ILE A 28 -0.79 -2.22 2.90
CA ILE A 28 -1.60 -2.72 1.78
C ILE A 28 -1.65 -4.25 1.79
N PHE A 29 -2.83 -4.80 1.47
CA PHE A 29 -3.12 -6.22 1.38
C PHE A 29 -3.71 -6.56 0.01
N LYS A 30 -3.76 -7.84 -0.33
CA LYS A 30 -4.50 -8.29 -1.51
C LYS A 30 -6.00 -7.96 -1.35
N GLY A 31 -6.49 -7.00 -2.13
CA GLY A 31 -7.88 -6.53 -2.08
C GLY A 31 -8.23 -5.72 -0.82
N GLY A 32 -7.25 -5.21 -0.07
CA GLY A 32 -7.50 -4.45 1.16
C GLY A 32 -6.37 -3.52 1.56
N VAL A 33 -6.57 -2.82 2.69
CA VAL A 33 -5.58 -1.93 3.31
C VAL A 33 -5.56 -2.11 4.83
N GLY A 34 -4.51 -1.61 5.49
CA GLY A 34 -4.43 -1.55 6.94
C GLY A 34 -5.67 -0.96 7.59
N ARG A 35 -6.07 -1.51 8.75
CA ARG A 35 -7.08 -0.84 9.58
C ARG A 35 -6.54 0.48 10.11
N SER A 36 -7.39 1.49 10.25
CA SER A 36 -7.01 2.85 10.67
C SER A 36 -7.95 3.42 11.74
N ASP A 37 -8.78 2.57 12.33
CA ASP A 37 -9.81 2.90 13.32
C ASP A 37 -9.31 2.85 14.78
N PHE A 38 -8.04 2.45 14.99
CA PHE A 38 -7.40 2.46 16.31
C PHE A 38 -6.79 3.84 16.64
N PRO A 39 -6.48 4.12 17.92
CA PRO A 39 -5.89 5.40 18.30
C PRO A 39 -4.66 5.76 17.44
N ARG A 40 -4.69 6.98 16.88
CA ARG A 40 -3.69 7.53 15.95
C ARG A 40 -3.61 6.84 14.58
N GLY A 41 -4.56 5.96 14.25
CA GLY A 41 -4.82 5.56 12.88
C GLY A 41 -5.47 6.71 12.10
N ASP A 42 -5.19 6.78 10.81
CA ASP A 42 -5.72 7.78 9.89
C ASP A 42 -5.89 7.15 8.50
N HIS A 43 -7.16 7.00 8.09
CA HIS A 43 -7.51 6.33 6.84
C HIS A 43 -7.08 7.14 5.61
N THR A 44 -7.32 8.45 5.61
CA THR A 44 -6.93 9.32 4.50
C THR A 44 -5.41 9.30 4.33
N GLN A 45 -4.66 9.38 5.42
CA GLN A 45 -3.21 9.30 5.40
C GLN A 45 -2.70 7.95 4.90
N LEU A 46 -3.39 6.85 5.24
CA LEU A 46 -3.05 5.52 4.74
C LEU A 46 -3.19 5.44 3.22
N ILE A 47 -4.34 5.88 2.68
CA ILE A 47 -4.60 5.87 1.23
C ILE A 47 -3.62 6.79 0.51
N ASP A 48 -3.35 7.99 1.04
CA ASP A 48 -2.34 8.90 0.50
C ASP A 48 -0.95 8.28 0.48
N ALA A 49 -0.54 7.58 1.53
CA ALA A 49 0.75 6.90 1.58
C ALA A 49 0.86 5.81 0.50
N ILE A 50 -0.21 5.03 0.29
CA ILE A 50 -0.25 4.01 -0.77
C ILE A 50 -0.15 4.66 -2.14
N LYS A 51 -1.03 5.62 -2.45
CA LYS A 51 -1.11 6.26 -3.77
C LYS A 51 0.15 7.04 -4.14
N ARG A 52 0.73 7.76 -3.17
CA ARG A 52 1.86 8.68 -3.43
C ARG A 52 3.23 8.05 -3.26
N LYS A 53 3.35 6.94 -2.52
CA LYS A 53 4.65 6.32 -2.21
C LYS A 53 4.79 4.90 -2.69
N LEU A 54 3.72 4.10 -2.68
CA LEU A 54 3.78 2.71 -3.13
C LEU A 54 3.51 2.61 -4.63
N LEU A 55 2.34 3.06 -5.11
CA LEU A 55 1.97 2.91 -6.52
C LEU A 55 3.03 3.44 -7.51
N PRO A 56 3.76 4.54 -7.24
CA PRO A 56 4.81 5.03 -8.13
C PRO A 56 6.06 4.14 -8.23
N LEU A 57 6.20 3.12 -7.37
CA LEU A 57 7.32 2.17 -7.43
C LEU A 57 7.26 1.25 -8.66
N GLY A 58 6.09 1.12 -9.29
CA GLY A 58 5.90 0.32 -10.51
C GLY A 58 4.88 -0.79 -10.33
N ASP A 59 4.23 -1.16 -11.45
CA ASP A 59 3.13 -2.14 -11.44
C ASP A 59 3.61 -3.58 -11.25
N ASP A 60 4.84 -3.90 -11.66
CA ASP A 60 5.45 -5.22 -11.54
C ASP A 60 5.99 -5.51 -10.13
N VAL A 61 5.94 -4.54 -9.21
CA VAL A 61 6.41 -4.70 -7.84
C VAL A 61 5.49 -5.67 -7.09
N THR A 62 6.04 -6.80 -6.68
CA THR A 62 5.38 -7.75 -5.78
C THR A 62 5.53 -7.26 -4.34
N PHE A 63 4.47 -7.35 -3.54
CA PHE A 63 4.55 -7.04 -2.11
C PHE A 63 4.24 -8.23 -1.21
N ILE A 64 4.97 -8.27 -0.09
CA ILE A 64 4.76 -9.18 1.04
C ILE A 64 4.04 -8.40 2.14
N PRO A 65 2.73 -8.65 2.34
CA PRO A 65 1.98 -8.00 3.42
C PRO A 65 2.31 -8.62 4.78
N GLY A 66 1.93 -7.92 5.85
CA GLY A 66 1.94 -8.47 7.21
C GLY A 66 0.97 -9.64 7.38
N HIS A 67 -0.10 -9.67 6.58
CA HIS A 67 -1.17 -10.66 6.64
C HIS A 67 -1.72 -11.00 5.26
N GLY A 68 -2.15 -12.25 5.09
CA GLY A 68 -2.78 -12.72 3.85
C GLY A 68 -1.78 -13.01 2.72
N PRO A 69 -2.29 -13.24 1.49
CA PRO A 69 -1.46 -13.64 0.35
C PRO A 69 -0.70 -12.46 -0.27
N LEU A 70 0.34 -12.79 -1.02
CA LEU A 70 1.07 -11.85 -1.88
C LEU A 70 0.17 -11.26 -2.97
N SER A 71 0.53 -10.06 -3.43
CA SER A 71 -0.04 -9.42 -4.63
C SER A 71 0.99 -8.48 -5.26
N THR A 72 0.60 -7.78 -6.31
CA THR A 72 1.42 -6.77 -7.01
C THR A 72 0.76 -5.40 -6.91
N LEU A 73 1.56 -4.33 -6.91
CA LEU A 73 1.02 -2.97 -6.89
C LEU A 73 0.11 -2.67 -8.09
N GLY A 74 0.42 -3.21 -9.28
CA GLY A 74 -0.43 -3.04 -10.46
C GLY A 74 -1.80 -3.71 -10.31
N TYR A 75 -1.83 -4.95 -9.80
CA TYR A 75 -3.09 -5.62 -9.49
C TYR A 75 -3.93 -4.82 -8.49
N GLU A 76 -3.32 -4.32 -7.42
CA GLU A 76 -4.05 -3.55 -6.41
C GLU A 76 -4.52 -2.19 -6.95
N ARG A 77 -3.72 -1.51 -7.78
CA ARG A 77 -4.15 -0.25 -8.43
C ARG A 77 -5.48 -0.41 -9.16
N LEU A 78 -5.66 -1.53 -9.85
CA LEU A 78 -6.84 -1.79 -10.68
C LEU A 78 -8.02 -2.41 -9.92
N HIS A 79 -7.76 -3.19 -8.87
CA HIS A 79 -8.80 -4.04 -8.25
C HIS A 79 -9.03 -3.77 -6.77
N ASN A 80 -8.13 -3.07 -6.08
CA ASN A 80 -8.28 -2.80 -4.66
C ASN A 80 -9.37 -1.73 -4.47
N PRO A 81 -10.51 -2.06 -3.82
CA PRO A 81 -11.66 -1.15 -3.73
C PRO A 81 -11.34 0.15 -2.97
N PHE A 82 -10.32 0.16 -2.13
CA PHE A 82 -9.88 1.33 -1.37
C PHE A 82 -9.07 2.34 -2.21
N LEU A 83 -8.71 1.99 -3.46
CA LEU A 83 -7.90 2.83 -4.34
C LEU A 83 -8.69 3.39 -5.54
N GLN A 84 -10.00 3.10 -5.63
CA GLN A 84 -10.86 3.41 -6.80
C GLN A 84 -11.57 4.78 -6.74
N ASP A 85 -11.18 5.62 -5.79
CA ASP A 85 -11.76 6.92 -5.47
C ASP A 85 -11.35 8.04 -6.46
N GLU A 86 -10.49 7.74 -7.45
CA GLU A 86 -10.21 8.62 -8.59
C GLU A 86 -10.66 7.93 -9.89
N MET A 87 -11.43 8.64 -10.73
CA MET A 87 -11.79 8.14 -12.06
C MET A 87 -10.50 7.93 -12.86
N PRO A 88 -10.32 6.80 -13.56
CA PRO A 88 -9.16 6.61 -14.42
C PRO A 88 -9.11 7.75 -15.43
N VAL A 89 -8.01 8.48 -15.44
CA VAL A 89 -7.73 9.45 -16.52
C VAL A 89 -7.20 8.63 -17.68
N TRP A 90 -8.10 8.22 -18.56
CA TRP A 90 -7.74 7.75 -19.91
C TRP A 90 -7.29 8.93 -20.77
#